data_AF-A0A533S3P8-F1
#
_entry.id   AF-A0A533S3P8-F1
#
_cell.length_a   1.000
_cell.length_b   1.000
_cell.length_c   1.000
_cell.angle_alpha   90.00
_cell.angle_beta   90.00
_cell.angle_gamma   90.00
#
_symmetry.space_group_name_H-M   'P 1'
#
loop_
_entity.id
_entity.type
_entity.pdbx_description
1 polymer ?
#
loop_
_entity_poly.entity_id
_entity_poly.type
_entity_poly.pdbx_seq_one_letter_code
_entity_poly.pdbx_strand_id
1 'polypeptide(L)'
;MKKYWPIIRGFLLYITLTGTTVLMCFPLFWMISSSLKTLSETNSPGIVWVPDQPTLEAYTAIFHNENFLRAYFNSVFYVTLALVGTLISIAAVAYAFSRVDWPGRNLVFFLMLGTMMIPPQ
;
A
#
# COMPACT_ATOMS: atom_id res chain seq x y z
N MET A 1 -29.20 33.58 -5.46
CA MET A 1 -27.94 32.89 -5.77
C MET A 1 -27.42 31.98 -4.65
N LYS A 2 -27.51 32.35 -3.35
CA LYS A 2 -27.09 31.50 -2.22
C LYS A 2 -27.81 30.14 -2.08
N LYS A 3 -29.03 29.99 -2.62
CA LYS A 3 -29.86 28.77 -2.52
C LYS A 3 -29.32 27.56 -3.30
N TYR A 4 -28.64 27.78 -4.43
CA TYR A 4 -28.11 26.69 -5.28
C TYR A 4 -26.63 26.38 -5.04
N TRP A 5 -25.92 27.26 -4.32
CA TRP A 5 -24.52 27.08 -3.93
C TRP A 5 -24.20 25.73 -3.27
N PRO A 6 -24.98 25.21 -2.29
CA PRO A 6 -24.68 23.93 -1.68
C PRO A 6 -24.84 22.75 -2.65
N ILE A 7 -25.79 22.84 -3.59
CA ILE A 7 -26.06 21.80 -4.59
C ILE A 7 -24.94 21.78 -5.64
N ILE A 8 -24.55 22.94 -6.16
CA ILE A 8 -23.46 23.07 -7.13
C ILE A 8 -22.13 22.62 -6.50
N ARG A 9 -21.86 23.03 -5.25
CA ARG A 9 -20.67 22.57 -4.51
C ARG A 9 -20.66 21.06 -4.33
N GLY A 10 -21.79 20.46 -3.94
CA GLY A 10 -21.92 19.02 -3.79
C GLY A 10 -21.64 18.30 -5.11
N PHE A 11 -22.25 18.75 -6.21
CA PHE A 11 -22.04 18.18 -7.53
C PHE A 11 -20.56 18.27 -7.98
N LEU A 12 -19.91 19.42 -7.79
CA LEU A 12 -18.49 19.60 -8.09
C LEU A 12 -17.60 18.71 -7.20
N LEU A 13 -17.92 18.56 -5.91
CA LEU A 13 -17.18 17.65 -5.04
C LEU A 13 -17.31 16.19 -5.49
N TYR A 14 -18.53 15.74 -5.81
CA TYR A 14 -18.73 14.37 -6.27
C TYR A 14 -18.01 14.10 -7.59
N ILE A 15 -18.08 15.01 -8.56
CA ILE A 15 -17.41 14.79 -9.85
C ILE A 15 -15.88 14.74 -9.69
N THR A 16 -15.30 15.62 -8.85
CA THR A 16 -13.87 15.62 -8.57
C THR A 16 -13.43 14.37 -7.81
N LEU A 17 -14.17 13.96 -6.78
CA LEU A 17 -13.88 12.75 -6.02
C LEU A 17 -13.97 11.51 -6.90
N THR A 18 -15.08 11.33 -7.63
CA THR A 18 -15.25 10.20 -8.54
C THR A 18 -14.19 10.18 -9.63
N GLY A 19 -13.89 11.32 -10.26
CA GLY A 19 -12.82 11.43 -11.25
C GLY A 19 -11.46 11.03 -10.70
N THR A 20 -11.13 11.49 -9.48
CA THR A 20 -9.86 11.15 -8.82
C THR A 20 -9.78 9.67 -8.46
N THR A 21 -10.88 9.09 -7.96
CA THR A 21 -10.96 7.65 -7.67
C THR A 21 -10.73 6.82 -8.94
N VAL A 22 -11.37 7.16 -10.06
CA VAL A 22 -11.18 6.44 -11.34
C VAL A 22 -9.71 6.50 -11.78
N LEU A 23 -9.08 7.67 -11.69
CA LEU A 23 -7.66 7.84 -12.01
C LEU A 23 -6.74 7.01 -11.10
N MET A 24 -7.00 6.98 -9.79
CA MET A 24 -6.22 6.21 -8.82
C MET A 24 -6.45 4.70 -8.93
N CYS A 25 -7.64 4.26 -9.34
CA CYS A 25 -7.97 2.86 -9.55
C CYS A 25 -7.46 2.33 -10.90
N PHE A 26 -7.08 3.21 -11.83
CA PHE A 26 -6.63 2.80 -13.16
C PHE A 26 -5.44 1.80 -13.14
N PRO A 27 -4.36 2.02 -12.36
CA PRO A 27 -3.27 1.03 -12.27
C PRO A 27 -3.73 -0.32 -11.70
N LEU A 28 -4.69 -0.32 -10.77
CA LEU A 28 -5.26 -1.56 -10.22
C LEU A 28 -6.07 -2.31 -11.28
N PHE A 29 -6.89 -1.59 -12.05
CA PHE A 29 -7.59 -2.15 -13.19
C PHE A 29 -6.61 -2.77 -14.20
N TRP A 30 -5.54 -2.05 -14.54
CA TRP A 30 -4.52 -2.55 -15.46
C TRP A 30 -3.80 -3.79 -14.93
N MET A 31 -3.49 -3.82 -13.63
CA MET A 31 -2.85 -4.97 -12.97
C MET A 31 -3.75 -6.21 -12.99
N ILE A 32 -5.04 -6.06 -12.68
CA ILE A 32 -6.02 -7.16 -12.70
C ILE A 32 -6.28 -7.65 -14.12
N SER A 33 -6.43 -6.74 -15.09
CA SER A 33 -6.60 -7.12 -16.49
C SER A 33 -5.37 -7.90 -16.97
N SER A 34 -4.17 -7.41 -16.67
CA SER A 34 -2.93 -8.02 -17.13
C SER A 34 -2.60 -9.34 -16.43
N SER A 35 -3.05 -9.55 -15.19
CA SER A 35 -2.86 -10.84 -14.50
C SER A 35 -3.73 -11.97 -15.07
N LEU A 36 -4.75 -11.63 -15.86
CA LEU A 36 -5.65 -12.58 -16.52
C LEU A 36 -5.34 -12.79 -18.00
N LYS A 37 -4.36 -12.06 -18.56
CA LYS A 37 -3.94 -12.19 -19.96
C LYS A 37 -3.08 -13.43 -20.16
N THR A 38 -3.15 -13.98 -21.36
CA THR A 38 -2.18 -14.96 -21.84
C THR A 38 -0.81 -14.30 -22.09
N LEU A 39 0.25 -15.11 -22.17
CA LEU A 39 1.60 -14.61 -22.50
C LEU A 39 1.64 -13.95 -23.89
N SER A 40 0.84 -14.47 -24.85
CA SER A 40 0.73 -13.94 -26.20
C SER A 40 0.04 -12.57 -26.24
N GLU A 41 -1.05 -12.38 -25.48
CA GLU A 41 -1.73 -11.08 -25.36
C GLU A 41 -0.86 -10.04 -24.66
N THR A 42 -0.13 -10.47 -23.62
CA THR A 42 0.79 -9.59 -22.86
C THR A 42 1.96 -9.10 -23.70
N ASN A 43 2.48 -9.93 -24.60
CA ASN A 43 3.58 -9.58 -25.51
C ASN A 43 3.10 -9.01 -26.86
N SER A 44 1.79 -8.80 -27.03
CA SER A 44 1.27 -8.27 -28.29
C SER A 44 1.68 -6.79 -28.49
N PRO A 45 1.82 -6.31 -29.75
CA PRO A 45 2.22 -4.92 -30.01
C PRO A 45 1.16 -3.87 -29.64
N GLY A 46 -0.07 -4.30 -29.33
CA GLY A 46 -1.22 -3.45 -29.06
C GLY A 46 -1.59 -3.39 -27.59
N ILE A 47 -2.36 -2.36 -27.21
CA ILE A 47 -2.90 -2.25 -25.85
C ILE A 47 -4.15 -3.15 -25.74
N VAL A 48 -4.00 -4.29 -25.07
CA VAL A 48 -5.13 -5.15 -24.68
C VAL A 48 -5.71 -4.66 -23.35
N TRP A 49 -6.88 -4.04 -23.37
CA TRP A 49 -7.52 -3.46 -22.17
C TRP A 49 -8.23 -4.52 -21.32
N VAL A 50 -8.89 -5.47 -21.97
CA VAL A 50 -9.59 -6.61 -21.37
C VAL A 50 -9.13 -7.84 -22.16
N PRO A 51 -8.70 -8.93 -21.50
CA PRO A 51 -8.26 -10.14 -22.21
C PRO A 51 -9.39 -10.74 -23.03
N ASP A 52 -9.08 -11.19 -24.24
CA ASP A 52 -10.03 -11.88 -25.10
C ASP A 52 -10.27 -13.30 -24.56
N GLN A 53 -9.24 -13.91 -23.97
CA GLN A 53 -9.31 -15.22 -23.32
C GLN A 53 -8.77 -15.16 -21.89
N PRO A 54 -9.60 -14.77 -20.90
CA PRO A 54 -9.20 -14.74 -19.51
C PRO A 54 -8.69 -16.11 -19.04
N THR A 55 -7.46 -16.14 -18.51
CA THR A 55 -6.82 -17.37 -18.02
C THR A 55 -6.28 -17.21 -16.60
N LEU A 56 -6.18 -18.32 -15.87
CA LEU A 56 -5.53 -18.40 -14.56
C LEU A 56 -4.14 -19.06 -14.62
N GLU A 57 -3.62 -19.30 -15.82
CA GLU A 57 -2.32 -19.97 -16.03
C GLU A 57 -1.16 -19.24 -15.33
N ALA A 58 -1.15 -17.91 -15.35
CA ALA A 58 -0.13 -17.14 -14.64
C ALA A 58 -0.14 -17.42 -13.13
N TYR A 59 -1.33 -17.56 -12.53
CA TYR A 59 -1.47 -17.90 -11.11
C TYR A 59 -0.99 -19.31 -10.84
N THR A 60 -1.43 -20.30 -11.62
CA THR A 60 -0.99 -21.69 -11.42
C THR A 60 0.52 -21.82 -11.59
N ALA A 61 1.12 -21.16 -12.59
CA ALA A 61 2.57 -21.15 -12.80
C ALA A 61 3.35 -20.59 -11.60
N ILE A 62 2.85 -19.51 -10.99
CA ILE A 62 3.45 -18.90 -9.79
C ILE A 62 3.38 -19.85 -8.59
N PHE A 63 2.26 -20.55 -8.37
CA PHE A 63 2.14 -21.51 -7.27
C PHE A 63 2.97 -22.78 -7.46
N HIS A 64 3.36 -23.13 -8.70
CA HIS A 64 4.32 -24.20 -8.96
C HIS A 64 5.78 -23.73 -8.88
N ASN A 65 6.03 -22.43 -8.74
CA ASN A 65 7.37 -21.88 -8.61
C ASN A 65 7.80 -21.88 -7.13
N GLU A 66 8.63 -22.87 -6.75
CA GLU A 66 9.13 -22.98 -5.38
C GLU A 66 9.89 -21.74 -4.89
N ASN A 67 10.66 -21.08 -5.76
CA ASN A 67 11.42 -19.88 -5.39
C ASN A 67 10.47 -18.73 -5.03
N PHE A 68 9.37 -18.58 -5.78
CA PHE A 68 8.33 -17.61 -5.46
C PHE A 68 7.69 -17.92 -4.10
N LEU A 69 7.26 -19.16 -3.86
CA LEU A 69 6.62 -19.53 -2.60
C LEU A 69 7.53 -19.34 -1.39
N ARG A 70 8.82 -19.70 -1.52
CA ARG A 70 9.82 -19.46 -0.47
C ARG A 70 10.00 -17.96 -0.22
N ALA A 71 10.12 -17.15 -1.26
CA ALA A 71 10.26 -15.69 -1.12
C ALA A 71 9.02 -15.05 -0.47
N TYR A 72 7.83 -15.49 -0.88
CA TYR A 72 6.56 -15.05 -0.31
C TYR A 72 6.47 -15.39 1.18
N PHE A 73 6.76 -16.65 1.54
CA PHE A 73 6.74 -17.10 2.93
C PHE A 73 7.77 -16.35 3.78
N ASN A 74 9.01 -16.19 3.29
CA ASN A 74 10.05 -15.44 3.99
C ASN A 74 9.61 -14.00 4.28
N SER A 75 8.93 -13.36 3.32
CA SER A 75 8.43 -11.99 3.48
C SER A 75 7.33 -11.92 4.53
N VAL A 76 6.33 -12.82 4.46
CA VAL A 76 5.25 -12.90 5.45
C VAL A 76 5.79 -13.18 6.85
N PHE A 77 6.70 -14.14 6.98
CA PHE A 77 7.34 -14.49 8.23
C PHE A 77 8.10 -13.28 8.82
N TYR A 78 8.99 -12.68 8.03
CA TYR A 78 9.79 -11.53 8.46
C TYR A 78 8.91 -10.34 8.88
N VAL A 79 7.94 -9.95 8.06
CA VAL A 79 7.05 -8.82 8.35
C VAL A 79 6.22 -9.09 9.61
N THR A 80 5.73 -10.31 9.80
CA THR A 80 4.95 -10.67 10.99
C THR A 80 5.79 -10.55 12.26
N LEU A 81 7.00 -11.11 12.26
CA LEU A 81 7.91 -11.02 13.42
C LEU A 81 8.31 -9.56 13.69
N ALA A 82 8.66 -8.82 12.64
CA ALA A 82 9.03 -7.41 12.76
C ALA A 82 7.86 -6.58 13.32
N LEU A 83 6.63 -6.81 12.86
CA LEU A 83 5.44 -6.11 13.34
C LEU A 83 5.16 -6.40 14.81
N VAL A 84 5.20 -7.67 15.23
CA VAL A 84 5.01 -8.04 16.64
C VAL A 84 6.07 -7.41 17.53
N GLY A 85 7.35 -7.54 17.16
CA GLY A 85 8.46 -6.95 17.92
C GLY A 85 8.37 -5.43 17.99
N THR A 86 7.99 -4.79 16.89
CA THR A 86 7.80 -3.33 16.82
C THR A 86 6.64 -2.88 17.71
N LEU A 87 5.49 -3.55 17.67
CA LEU A 87 4.33 -3.17 18.49
C LEU A 87 4.61 -3.28 19.99
N ILE A 88 5.26 -4.38 20.41
CA ILE A 88 5.64 -4.58 21.82
C ILE A 88 6.60 -3.47 22.25
N SER A 89 7.62 -3.19 21.43
CA SER A 89 8.63 -2.18 21.73
C SER A 89 8.03 -0.76 21.78
N ILE A 90 7.25 -0.38 20.77
CA ILE A 90 6.62 0.94 20.70
C ILE A 90 5.64 1.13 21.85
N ALA A 91 4.85 0.12 22.21
CA ALA A 91 3.91 0.23 23.34
C ALA A 91 4.64 0.55 24.65
N ALA A 92 5.74 -0.17 24.95
CA ALA A 92 6.54 0.07 26.15
C ALA A 92 7.20 1.47 26.15
N VAL A 93 7.82 1.84 25.03
CA VAL A 93 8.50 3.13 24.87
C VAL A 93 7.50 4.29 24.96
N ALA A 94 6.38 4.21 24.23
CA ALA A 94 5.33 5.23 24.26
C ALA A 94 4.71 5.38 25.65
N TYR A 95 4.53 4.29 26.40
CA TYR A 95 4.06 4.35 27.79
C TYR A 95 5.06 5.10 28.68
N ALA A 96 6.35 4.74 28.62
CA ALA A 96 7.39 5.42 29.38
C ALA A 96 7.51 6.91 29.03
N PHE A 97 7.32 7.28 27.76
CA PHE A 97 7.31 8.67 27.33
C PHE A 97 6.01 9.42 27.62
N SER A 98 4.89 8.78 27.93
CA SER A 98 3.60 9.48 28.10
C SER A 98 3.08 9.49 29.53
N ARG A 99 3.47 8.52 30.35
CA ARG A 99 2.92 8.32 31.71
C ARG A 99 3.97 8.37 32.82
N VAL A 100 5.26 8.28 32.50
CA VAL A 100 6.33 8.23 33.50
C VAL A 100 7.20 9.47 33.37
N ASP A 101 7.43 10.15 34.49
CA ASP A 101 8.40 11.23 34.58
C ASP A 101 9.75 10.65 35.01
N TRP A 102 10.76 10.81 34.17
CA TRP A 102 12.12 10.30 34.40
C TRP A 102 13.18 11.31 33.93
N PRO A 103 14.34 11.37 34.60
CA PRO A 103 15.36 12.37 34.30
C PRO A 103 15.98 12.13 32.92
N GLY A 104 16.03 13.17 32.07
CA GLY A 104 16.60 13.08 30.72
C GLY A 104 15.60 12.69 29.61
N ARG A 105 14.31 12.51 29.93
CA ARG A 105 13.24 12.17 28.97
C ARG A 105 13.23 13.07 27.72
N ASN A 106 13.31 14.38 27.91
CA ASN A 106 13.28 15.32 26.79
C ASN A 106 14.51 15.17 25.88
N LEU A 107 15.71 14.94 26.44
CA LEU A 107 16.93 14.75 25.66
C LEU A 107 16.82 13.51 24.77
N VAL A 108 16.41 12.37 25.35
CA VAL A 108 16.24 11.12 24.59
C VAL A 108 15.14 11.26 23.53
N PHE A 109 14.06 11.98 23.84
CA PHE A 109 13.02 12.29 22.85
C PHE A 109 13.58 13.09 21.66
N PHE A 110 14.37 14.13 21.92
CA PHE A 110 15.02 14.90 20.84
C PHE A 110 16.01 14.07 20.04
N LEU A 111 16.77 13.18 20.68
CA LEU A 111 17.67 12.25 19.98
C LEU A 111 16.88 11.29 19.08
N MET A 112 15.75 10.74 19.55
CA MET A 112 14.87 9.88 18.75
C MET A 112 14.29 10.62 17.53
N LEU A 113 13.85 11.86 17.70
CA LEU A 113 13.41 12.68 16.56
C LEU A 113 14.56 12.95 15.60
N GLY A 114 15.75 13.25 16.12
CA GLY A 114 16.96 13.46 15.32
C GLY A 114 17.28 12.26 14.43
N THR A 115 17.18 11.03 14.95
CA THR A 115 17.44 9.82 14.14
C THR A 115 16.41 9.59 13.06
N MET A 116 15.14 9.99 13.24
CA MET A 116 14.10 9.93 12.21
C MET A 116 14.27 10.98 11.10
N MET A 117 14.98 12.08 11.38
CA MET A 117 15.24 13.16 10.42
C MET A 117 16.47 12.90 9.54
N ILE A 118 17.33 11.96 9.93
CA ILE A 118 18.45 11.52 9.08
C ILE A 118 17.85 10.66 7.97
N PRO A 119 17.91 11.09 6.70
CA PRO A 119 17.33 10.33 5.60
C PRO A 119 18.06 8.98 5.51
N PRO A 120 17.34 7.85 5.58
CA PRO A 120 17.93 6.57 5.28
C PRO A 120 18.33 6.58 3.80
N GLN A 121 19.55 6.11 3.53
CA GLN A 121 20.08 5.94 2.18
C GLN A 121 19.41 4.75 1.51
#